data_AF-A0A515ERQ1-F1
#
_entry.id   AF-A0A515ERQ1-F1
#
_cell.length_a   1.000
_cell.length_b   1.000
_cell.length_c   1.000
_cell.angle_alpha   90.00
_cell.angle_beta   90.00
_cell.angle_gamma   90.00
#
_symmetry.space_group_name_H-M   'P 1'
#
loop_
_entity.id
_entity.type
_entity.pdbx_description
1 polymer ?
#
loop_
_entity_poly.entity_id
_entity_poly.type
_entity_poly.pdbx_seq_one_letter_code
_entity_poly.pdbx_strand_id
1 'polypeptide(L)'
;MIITTYCAAALFKIHTNEAIKGNPAWANLRIESNGCLPKDETRGAGLYAIHYKDHLLYVGQFRGTNVNSTDGDVCATRWAKHLGTLTLRDRRISFNGSVLEKMKAVEQSSILLADLICADPTTLTGDRGRVSSLNRAIFAAENWPAFSHIAGPRGLTDFVITYAKIEKGMPFSNSQIRTAIERAERNAISQLLPRCNAHVQHGAAKNMNRVDTAQVLNQALESSFRHLGQETPLVRQKMHVDLQPKADDEADLQADDAELMTAQETFNLSLSNSANAVQAIDEVVSSFDQIDDAYVWYTKTKKGDLRIRSSAGRRRFDNVAVVSWQPRLRRFQSEINLSVEHCIELGATTAASNHHGATLPTRASFDIPVANEALKRCLLGAADQIRRTPK
;
A
#
# COMPACT_ATOMS: atom_id res chain seq x y z
N MET A 1 -2.34 15.09 -22.55
CA MET A 1 -2.58 14.01 -21.56
C MET A 1 -2.92 12.74 -22.33
N ILE A 2 -2.57 11.57 -21.80
CA ILE A 2 -2.82 10.27 -22.46
C ILE A 2 -3.84 9.50 -21.63
N ILE A 3 -4.93 9.03 -22.24
CA ILE A 3 -5.95 8.22 -21.57
C ILE A 3 -5.95 6.81 -22.17
N THR A 4 -5.96 5.80 -21.31
CA THR A 4 -6.02 4.40 -21.73
C THR A 4 -6.89 3.60 -20.78
N THR A 5 -7.57 2.59 -21.30
CA THR A 5 -8.46 1.71 -20.53
C THR A 5 -8.00 0.26 -20.65
N TYR A 6 -8.04 -0.47 -19.54
CA TYR A 6 -7.55 -1.84 -19.44
C TYR A 6 -8.56 -2.74 -18.72
N CYS A 7 -8.69 -3.99 -19.16
CA CYS A 7 -9.37 -5.03 -18.40
C CYS A 7 -8.43 -5.59 -17.34
N ALA A 8 -8.85 -5.62 -16.07
CA ALA A 8 -8.01 -6.09 -14.97
C ALA A 8 -7.57 -7.56 -15.15
N ALA A 9 -8.44 -8.43 -15.68
CA ALA A 9 -8.09 -9.83 -15.96
C ALA A 9 -6.88 -10.00 -16.89
N ALA A 10 -6.62 -9.02 -17.77
CA ALA A 10 -5.46 -9.04 -18.67
C ALA A 10 -4.17 -8.53 -18.01
N LEU A 11 -4.27 -7.80 -16.90
CA LEU A 11 -3.15 -7.13 -16.25
C LEU A 11 -2.58 -7.88 -15.05
N PHE A 12 -3.40 -8.72 -14.41
CA PHE A 12 -3.05 -9.29 -13.12
C PHE A 12 -2.96 -10.81 -13.17
N LYS A 13 -2.00 -11.33 -12.41
CA LYS A 13 -1.96 -12.72 -11.97
C LYS A 13 -2.53 -12.80 -10.56
N ILE A 14 -3.19 -13.93 -10.26
CA ILE A 14 -3.72 -14.22 -8.93
C ILE A 14 -3.04 -15.48 -8.42
N HIS A 15 -2.49 -15.40 -7.23
CA HIS A 15 -1.99 -16.55 -6.48
C HIS A 15 -2.92 -16.81 -5.31
N THR A 16 -3.20 -18.08 -5.04
CA THR A 16 -3.90 -18.51 -3.82
C THR A 16 -2.86 -19.00 -2.84
N ASN A 17 -2.79 -18.36 -1.69
CA ASN A 17 -1.89 -18.68 -0.58
C ASN A 17 -2.74 -18.95 0.67
N GLU A 18 -2.15 -19.37 1.78
CA GLU A 18 -2.89 -19.38 3.05
C GLU A 18 -3.19 -17.95 3.53
N ALA A 19 -4.35 -17.78 4.17
CA ALA A 19 -4.67 -16.54 4.86
C ALA A 19 -3.64 -16.31 5.98
N ILE A 20 -3.29 -15.04 6.23
CA ILE A 20 -2.44 -14.71 7.39
C ILE A 20 -3.19 -15.15 8.65
N LYS A 21 -2.54 -15.90 9.54
CA LYS A 21 -3.17 -16.38 10.77
C LYS A 21 -3.82 -15.24 11.54
N GLY A 22 -5.12 -15.36 11.78
CA GLY A 22 -5.94 -14.33 12.43
C GLY A 22 -6.83 -13.55 11.46
N ASN A 23 -6.52 -13.53 10.16
CA ASN A 23 -7.45 -13.08 9.12
C ASN A 23 -8.46 -14.19 8.77
N PRO A 24 -9.60 -13.84 8.16
CA PRO A 24 -10.55 -14.82 7.63
C PRO A 24 -9.90 -15.74 6.58
N ALA A 25 -10.30 -17.02 6.55
CA ALA A 25 -9.70 -18.03 5.67
C ALA A 25 -9.87 -17.71 4.17
N TRP A 26 -10.88 -16.92 3.80
CA TRP A 26 -11.11 -16.48 2.42
C TRP A 26 -10.24 -15.30 1.98
N ALA A 27 -9.57 -14.60 2.92
CA ALA A 27 -8.60 -13.55 2.62
C ALA A 27 -7.25 -14.20 2.30
N ASN A 28 -7.19 -14.83 1.12
CA ASN A 28 -6.17 -15.82 0.80
C ASN A 28 -5.57 -15.61 -0.60
N LEU A 29 -5.89 -14.52 -1.28
CA LEU A 29 -5.35 -14.21 -2.59
C LEU A 29 -4.15 -13.26 -2.51
N ARG A 30 -3.31 -13.29 -3.53
CA ARG A 30 -2.33 -12.25 -3.85
C ARG A 30 -2.57 -11.82 -5.28
N ILE A 31 -2.96 -10.55 -5.44
CA ILE A 31 -3.16 -9.93 -6.76
C ILE A 31 -1.90 -9.14 -7.09
N GLU A 32 -1.30 -9.43 -8.24
CA GLU A 32 -0.06 -8.81 -8.70
C GLU A 32 -0.10 -8.48 -10.18
N SER A 33 0.65 -7.45 -10.59
CA SER A 33 0.89 -7.21 -12.02
C SER A 33 1.55 -8.44 -12.65
N ASN A 34 1.09 -8.83 -13.83
CA ASN A 34 1.72 -9.88 -14.63
C ASN A 34 2.89 -9.34 -15.48
N GLY A 35 3.13 -8.01 -15.46
CA GLY A 35 4.20 -7.37 -16.22
C GLY A 35 4.00 -7.34 -17.73
N CYS A 36 2.79 -7.60 -18.24
CA CYS A 36 2.53 -7.64 -19.68
C CYS A 36 2.48 -6.26 -20.33
N LEU A 37 2.18 -5.21 -19.56
CA LEU A 37 2.12 -3.85 -20.08
C LEU A 37 3.53 -3.29 -20.34
N PRO A 38 3.73 -2.60 -21.47
CA PRO A 38 4.96 -1.83 -21.70
C PRO A 38 5.22 -0.87 -20.55
N LYS A 39 6.49 -0.70 -20.17
CA LYS A 39 6.89 0.22 -19.09
C LYS A 39 6.34 1.63 -19.29
N ASP A 40 6.25 2.09 -20.53
CA ASP A 40 5.75 3.43 -20.84
C ASP A 40 4.25 3.59 -20.60
N GLU A 41 3.47 2.51 -20.54
CA GLU A 41 2.05 2.54 -20.21
C GLU A 41 1.81 2.62 -18.69
N THR A 42 2.64 1.95 -17.90
CA THR A 42 2.51 1.88 -16.42
C THR A 42 3.30 2.95 -15.66
N ARG A 43 4.25 3.63 -16.33
CA ARG A 43 5.06 4.71 -15.76
C ARG A 43 4.39 6.07 -15.84
N GLY A 44 4.67 6.89 -14.83
CA GLY A 44 4.40 8.33 -14.84
C GLY A 44 3.24 8.75 -13.97
N ALA A 45 3.08 10.06 -13.79
CA ALA A 45 2.07 10.60 -12.88
C ALA A 45 0.71 10.73 -13.57
N GLY A 46 -0.37 10.59 -12.81
CA GLY A 46 -1.73 10.67 -13.35
C GLY A 46 -2.81 10.30 -12.34
N LEU A 47 -4.04 10.23 -12.85
CA LEU A 47 -5.20 9.74 -12.12
C LEU A 47 -5.69 8.45 -12.76
N TYR A 48 -6.19 7.51 -11.96
CA TYR A 48 -6.87 6.33 -12.45
C TYR A 48 -8.25 6.18 -11.82
N ALA A 49 -9.15 5.57 -12.56
CA ALA A 49 -10.45 5.13 -12.10
C ALA A 49 -10.57 3.62 -12.22
N ILE A 50 -11.29 3.00 -11.29
CA ILE A 50 -11.64 1.58 -11.32
C ILE A 50 -13.15 1.48 -11.41
N HIS A 51 -13.61 0.78 -12.44
CA HIS A 51 -15.00 0.41 -12.65
C HIS A 51 -15.20 -1.08 -12.39
N TYR A 52 -16.40 -1.46 -11.96
CA TYR A 52 -16.85 -2.84 -11.88
C TYR A 52 -18.24 -2.95 -12.48
N LYS A 53 -18.41 -3.82 -13.47
CA LYS A 53 -19.67 -3.93 -14.25
C LYS A 53 -20.16 -2.55 -14.74
N ASP A 54 -19.22 -1.75 -15.27
CA ASP A 54 -19.42 -0.38 -15.74
C ASP A 54 -19.83 0.67 -14.69
N HIS A 55 -19.86 0.31 -13.40
CA HIS A 55 -20.06 1.25 -12.30
C HIS A 55 -18.74 1.81 -11.78
N LEU A 56 -18.62 3.14 -11.67
CA LEU A 56 -17.45 3.78 -11.08
C LEU A 56 -17.35 3.44 -9.58
N LEU A 57 -16.28 2.74 -9.20
CA LEU A 57 -16.04 2.39 -7.81
C LEU A 57 -15.06 3.33 -7.13
N TYR A 58 -13.94 3.61 -7.76
CA TYR A 58 -12.81 4.26 -7.10
C TYR A 58 -12.09 5.18 -8.06
N VAL A 59 -11.63 6.33 -7.56
CA VAL A 59 -10.66 7.20 -8.22
C VAL A 59 -9.45 7.31 -7.31
N GLY A 60 -8.27 7.16 -7.86
CA GLY A 60 -7.03 7.36 -7.13
C GLY A 60 -5.97 8.02 -7.98
N GLN A 61 -4.88 8.41 -7.34
CA GLN A 61 -3.74 9.03 -8.00
C GLN A 61 -2.49 8.16 -8.01
N PHE A 62 -1.63 8.44 -8.97
CA PHE A 62 -0.26 7.96 -8.97
C PHE A 62 0.68 9.14 -9.27
N ARG A 63 1.67 9.34 -8.40
CA ARG A 63 2.53 10.55 -8.41
C ARG A 63 3.95 10.23 -8.93
N GLY A 64 4.09 9.12 -9.65
CA GLY A 64 5.39 8.51 -9.99
C GLY A 64 6.23 8.17 -8.76
N THR A 65 7.56 8.09 -8.95
CA THR A 65 8.49 7.96 -7.82
C THR A 65 8.69 9.32 -7.14
N ASN A 66 9.26 9.32 -5.93
CA ASN A 66 9.53 10.57 -5.22
C ASN A 66 10.63 11.40 -5.88
N VAL A 67 11.51 10.78 -6.65
CA VAL A 67 12.60 11.45 -7.38
C VAL A 67 12.14 11.86 -8.78
N ASN A 68 11.27 11.05 -9.41
CA ASN A 68 10.82 11.25 -10.77
C ASN A 68 9.34 10.90 -10.94
N SER A 69 8.52 11.94 -11.10
CA SER A 69 7.07 11.85 -11.38
C SER A 69 6.75 11.15 -12.70
N THR A 70 7.71 10.93 -13.59
CA THR A 70 7.52 10.22 -14.87
C THR A 70 7.92 8.73 -14.81
N ASP A 71 8.32 8.24 -13.63
CA ASP A 71 8.76 6.85 -13.42
C ASP A 71 7.85 6.10 -12.43
N GLY A 72 8.19 4.84 -12.13
CA GLY A 72 7.43 3.94 -11.24
C GLY A 72 6.47 3.03 -11.99
N ASP A 73 5.75 2.15 -11.28
CA ASP A 73 4.79 1.24 -11.90
C ASP A 73 3.44 1.33 -11.19
N VAL A 74 2.48 2.03 -11.80
CA VAL A 74 1.14 2.21 -11.22
C VAL A 74 0.38 0.88 -11.08
N CYS A 75 0.60 -0.06 -12.00
CA CYS A 75 -0.11 -1.32 -12.04
C CYS A 75 0.26 -2.16 -10.81
N ALA A 76 1.57 -2.33 -10.57
CA ALA A 76 2.08 -3.08 -9.44
C ALA A 76 1.88 -2.35 -8.09
N THR A 77 2.08 -1.03 -8.07
CA THR A 77 2.10 -0.28 -6.80
C THR A 77 0.74 0.22 -6.33
N ARG A 78 -0.23 0.41 -7.23
CA ARG A 78 -1.56 0.95 -6.92
C ARG A 78 -2.68 0.02 -7.35
N TRP A 79 -2.81 -0.30 -8.63
CA TRP A 79 -4.00 -0.99 -9.13
C TRP A 79 -4.18 -2.37 -8.51
N ALA A 80 -3.11 -3.17 -8.44
CA ALA A 80 -3.14 -4.46 -7.74
C ALA A 80 -3.55 -4.31 -6.27
N LYS A 81 -3.14 -3.21 -5.62
CA LYS A 81 -3.53 -2.85 -4.25
C LYS A 81 -5.01 -2.61 -4.11
N HIS A 82 -5.55 -1.73 -4.94
CA HIS A 82 -6.97 -1.37 -4.88
C HIS A 82 -7.87 -2.54 -5.27
N LEU A 83 -7.52 -3.36 -6.26
CA LEU A 83 -8.32 -4.55 -6.56
C LEU A 83 -8.36 -5.53 -5.38
N GLY A 84 -7.22 -5.71 -4.69
CA GLY A 84 -7.15 -6.54 -3.49
C GLY A 84 -8.03 -6.02 -2.35
N THR A 85 -8.07 -4.70 -2.14
CA THR A 85 -8.89 -4.08 -1.09
C THR A 85 -10.34 -3.86 -1.47
N LEU A 86 -10.67 -3.73 -2.77
CA LEU A 86 -12.05 -3.65 -3.28
C LEU A 86 -12.76 -5.00 -3.23
N THR A 87 -12.05 -6.08 -3.53
CA THR A 87 -12.60 -7.45 -3.44
C THR A 87 -12.49 -8.04 -2.04
N LEU A 88 -11.67 -7.43 -1.18
CA LEU A 88 -11.22 -7.93 0.13
C LEU A 88 -10.51 -9.29 0.12
N ARG A 89 -10.23 -9.87 -1.04
CA ARG A 89 -9.62 -11.20 -1.13
C ARG A 89 -8.11 -11.19 -0.85
N ASP A 90 -7.43 -10.04 -0.86
CA ASP A 90 -5.97 -10.02 -0.65
C ASP A 90 -5.59 -10.45 0.77
N ARG A 91 -4.66 -11.40 0.91
CA ARG A 91 -4.28 -11.96 2.22
C ARG A 91 -3.75 -10.92 3.21
N ARG A 92 -3.24 -9.79 2.71
CA ARG A 92 -2.69 -8.70 3.52
C ARG A 92 -3.72 -7.65 3.90
N ILE A 93 -5.01 -7.79 3.55
CA ILE A 93 -6.03 -6.82 3.93
C ILE A 93 -5.94 -6.44 5.41
N SER A 94 -6.12 -5.15 5.66
CA SER A 94 -6.12 -4.58 7.01
C SER A 94 -7.13 -3.45 7.12
N PHE A 95 -7.53 -3.11 8.34
CA PHE A 95 -8.48 -2.04 8.63
C PHE A 95 -8.03 -1.22 9.83
N ASN A 96 -8.36 0.07 9.85
CA ASN A 96 -8.23 0.84 11.07
C ASN A 96 -9.27 0.37 12.10
N GLY A 97 -8.96 0.46 13.40
CA GLY A 97 -9.86 0.01 14.46
C GLY A 97 -11.24 0.69 14.40
N SER A 98 -11.29 1.98 14.10
CA SER A 98 -12.54 2.73 13.92
C SER A 98 -13.41 2.21 12.77
N VAL A 99 -12.80 1.67 11.71
CA VAL A 99 -13.55 1.05 10.60
C VAL A 99 -14.20 -0.25 11.04
N LEU A 100 -13.51 -1.07 11.86
CA LEU A 100 -14.08 -2.31 12.40
C LEU A 100 -15.27 -2.02 13.33
N GLU A 101 -15.20 -0.97 14.15
CA GLU A 101 -16.34 -0.53 14.97
C GLU A 101 -17.52 -0.07 14.10
N LYS A 102 -17.25 0.70 13.04
CA LYS A 102 -18.28 1.12 12.08
C LYS A 102 -18.90 -0.07 11.33
N MET A 103 -18.13 -1.14 11.05
CA MET A 103 -18.66 -2.35 10.43
C MET A 103 -19.73 -3.03 11.28
N LYS A 104 -19.55 -3.08 12.61
CA LYS A 104 -20.55 -3.67 13.53
C LYS A 104 -21.90 -2.97 13.44
N ALA A 105 -21.91 -1.66 13.17
CA ALA A 105 -23.15 -0.88 13.04
C ALA A 105 -23.90 -1.13 11.72
N VAL A 106 -23.22 -1.64 10.69
CA VAL A 106 -23.79 -1.89 9.35
C VAL A 106 -23.85 -3.39 9.00
N GLU A 107 -23.53 -4.26 9.95
CA GLU A 107 -23.54 -5.71 9.78
C GLU A 107 -24.98 -6.22 9.58
N GLN A 108 -25.47 -6.13 8.35
CA GLN A 108 -26.77 -6.67 7.96
C GLN A 108 -26.55 -8.00 7.24
N SER A 109 -26.63 -9.10 7.98
CA SER A 109 -26.66 -10.49 7.46
C SER A 109 -25.50 -10.91 6.53
N SER A 110 -24.42 -10.13 6.44
CA SER A 110 -23.28 -10.42 5.56
C SER A 110 -22.27 -11.29 6.28
N ILE A 111 -22.12 -12.53 5.81
CA ILE A 111 -21.10 -13.48 6.30
C ILE A 111 -19.69 -12.87 6.20
N LEU A 112 -19.41 -12.12 5.13
CA LEU A 112 -18.12 -11.46 4.97
C LEU A 112 -17.83 -10.44 6.08
N LEU A 113 -18.82 -9.62 6.44
CA LEU A 113 -18.62 -8.60 7.48
C LEU A 113 -18.52 -9.26 8.86
N ALA A 114 -19.34 -10.28 9.13
CA ALA A 114 -19.27 -11.07 10.35
C ALA A 114 -17.87 -11.70 10.55
N ASP A 115 -17.33 -12.33 9.51
CA ASP A 115 -16.00 -12.93 9.54
C ASP A 115 -14.90 -11.90 9.84
N LEU A 116 -15.01 -10.69 9.28
CA LEU A 116 -14.06 -9.60 9.55
C LEU A 116 -14.16 -9.09 10.99
N ILE A 117 -15.37 -8.98 11.54
CA ILE A 117 -15.60 -8.54 12.91
C ILE A 117 -15.09 -9.57 13.91
N CYS A 118 -15.24 -10.86 13.60
CA CYS A 118 -14.76 -11.98 14.42
C CYS A 118 -13.27 -12.31 14.24
N ALA A 119 -12.62 -11.76 13.21
CA ALA A 119 -11.19 -11.93 12.97
C ALA A 119 -10.35 -11.37 14.13
N ASP A 120 -9.09 -11.81 14.23
CA ASP A 120 -8.16 -11.32 15.24
C ASP A 120 -7.89 -9.82 15.04
N PRO A 121 -8.29 -8.94 15.99
CA PRO A 121 -8.09 -7.50 15.84
C PRO A 121 -6.62 -7.11 15.73
N THR A 122 -5.71 -7.84 16.38
CA THR A 122 -4.27 -7.56 16.33
C THR A 122 -3.71 -7.81 14.94
N THR A 123 -4.22 -8.83 14.25
CA THR A 123 -3.84 -9.13 12.88
C THR A 123 -4.52 -8.15 11.94
N LEU A 124 -5.85 -8.04 12.01
CA LEU A 124 -6.62 -7.26 11.05
C LEU A 124 -6.30 -5.77 11.08
N THR A 125 -5.84 -5.22 12.21
CA THR A 125 -5.47 -3.79 12.32
C THR A 125 -4.03 -3.44 11.98
N GLY A 126 -3.16 -4.42 11.73
CA GLY A 126 -1.77 -4.14 11.32
C GLY A 126 -1.66 -3.64 9.87
N ASP A 127 -1.03 -2.48 9.63
CA ASP A 127 -0.79 -1.98 8.26
C ASP A 127 0.20 -2.83 7.46
N ARG A 128 -0.31 -3.72 6.60
CA ARG A 128 0.48 -4.53 5.66
C ARG A 128 0.51 -3.95 4.25
N GLY A 129 0.21 -2.66 4.11
CA GLY A 129 0.15 -1.97 2.81
C GLY A 129 -1.14 -2.20 2.03
N ARG A 130 -2.17 -2.82 2.64
CA ARG A 130 -3.50 -3.07 2.05
C ARG A 130 -4.62 -2.63 3.01
N VAL A 131 -4.49 -1.42 3.54
CA VAL A 131 -5.55 -0.82 4.38
C VAL A 131 -6.79 -0.58 3.52
N SER A 132 -7.94 -1.05 4.00
CA SER A 132 -9.24 -0.90 3.35
C SER A 132 -10.18 -0.02 4.18
N SER A 133 -11.25 0.45 3.54
CA SER A 133 -12.24 1.36 4.12
C SER A 133 -13.58 0.67 4.30
N LEU A 134 -14.48 1.28 5.07
CA LEU A 134 -15.84 0.78 5.27
C LEU A 134 -16.58 0.63 3.94
N ASN A 135 -16.49 1.64 3.06
CA ASN A 135 -17.16 1.63 1.77
C ASN A 135 -16.71 0.46 0.88
N ARG A 136 -15.40 0.12 0.89
CA ARG A 136 -14.87 -1.04 0.18
C ARG A 136 -15.39 -2.35 0.77
N ALA A 137 -15.50 -2.43 2.09
CA ALA A 137 -16.03 -3.62 2.75
C ALA A 137 -17.51 -3.86 2.48
N ILE A 138 -18.33 -2.80 2.50
CA ILE A 138 -19.75 -2.89 2.13
C ILE A 138 -19.88 -3.31 0.66
N PHE A 139 -19.10 -2.69 -0.23
CA PHE A 139 -19.09 -3.06 -1.65
C PHE A 139 -18.70 -4.53 -1.86
N ALA A 140 -17.67 -5.02 -1.17
CA ALA A 140 -17.23 -6.41 -1.22
C ALA A 140 -18.30 -7.37 -0.69
N ALA A 141 -18.98 -7.01 0.41
CA ALA A 141 -20.08 -7.78 0.98
C ALA A 141 -21.24 -7.96 0.00
N GLU A 142 -21.68 -6.88 -0.66
CA GLU A 142 -22.75 -6.93 -1.66
C GLU A 142 -22.42 -7.78 -2.88
N ASN A 143 -21.13 -7.87 -3.22
CA ASN A 143 -20.63 -8.62 -4.38
C ASN A 143 -19.98 -9.95 -3.97
N TRP A 144 -20.13 -10.37 -2.72
CA TRP A 144 -19.44 -11.53 -2.18
C TRP A 144 -19.73 -12.84 -2.92
N PRO A 145 -20.95 -13.11 -3.43
CA PRO A 145 -21.19 -14.28 -4.27
C PRO A 145 -20.25 -14.37 -5.48
N ALA A 146 -19.88 -13.24 -6.09
CA ALA A 146 -18.91 -13.23 -7.17
C ALA A 146 -17.47 -13.27 -6.64
N PHE A 147 -17.17 -12.47 -5.61
CA PHE A 147 -15.80 -12.28 -5.13
C PHE A 147 -15.24 -13.47 -4.38
N SER A 148 -16.08 -14.25 -3.68
CA SER A 148 -15.66 -15.49 -3.00
C SER A 148 -15.16 -16.57 -3.96
N HIS A 149 -15.60 -16.54 -5.22
CA HIS A 149 -15.20 -17.50 -6.25
C HIS A 149 -14.01 -17.04 -7.12
N ILE A 150 -13.42 -15.88 -6.84
CA ILE A 150 -12.18 -15.47 -7.51
C ILE A 150 -11.07 -16.47 -7.13
N ALA A 151 -10.58 -17.21 -8.13
CA ALA A 151 -9.45 -18.14 -7.99
C ALA A 151 -8.36 -17.90 -9.04
N GLY A 152 -8.59 -16.99 -9.98
CA GLY A 152 -7.69 -16.70 -11.10
C GLY A 152 -8.08 -15.40 -11.81
N PRO A 153 -7.27 -14.95 -12.78
CA PRO A 153 -7.44 -13.63 -13.43
C PRO A 153 -8.82 -13.39 -14.03
N ARG A 154 -9.50 -14.44 -14.53
CA ARG A 154 -10.87 -14.34 -15.07
C ARG A 154 -11.90 -13.85 -14.04
N GLY A 155 -11.64 -14.04 -12.74
CA GLY A 155 -12.47 -13.47 -11.68
C GLY A 155 -12.41 -11.94 -11.61
N LEU A 156 -11.51 -11.30 -12.36
CA LEU A 156 -11.36 -9.85 -12.46
C LEU A 156 -11.89 -9.29 -13.80
N THR A 157 -12.58 -10.08 -14.62
CA THR A 157 -13.03 -9.64 -15.96
C THR A 157 -13.99 -8.45 -15.91
N ASP A 158 -14.82 -8.38 -14.86
CA ASP A 158 -15.77 -7.28 -14.66
C ASP A 158 -15.09 -5.98 -14.19
N PHE A 159 -13.81 -6.02 -13.80
CA PHE A 159 -13.05 -4.85 -13.41
C PHE A 159 -12.35 -4.20 -14.60
N VAL A 160 -12.56 -2.91 -14.76
CA VAL A 160 -11.95 -2.08 -15.81
C VAL A 160 -11.23 -0.92 -15.17
N ILE A 161 -10.01 -0.63 -15.63
CA ILE A 161 -9.19 0.45 -15.11
C ILE A 161 -9.00 1.48 -16.21
N THR A 162 -9.34 2.74 -15.94
CA THR A 162 -9.05 3.87 -16.83
C THR A 162 -7.92 4.69 -16.22
N TYR A 163 -6.89 5.00 -17.00
CA TYR A 163 -5.73 5.77 -16.54
C TYR A 163 -5.52 7.00 -17.41
N ALA A 164 -5.64 8.17 -16.79
CA ALA A 164 -5.33 9.47 -17.38
C ALA A 164 -3.95 9.93 -16.87
N LYS A 165 -2.97 9.89 -17.77
CA LYS A 165 -1.55 10.09 -17.47
C LYS A 165 -1.04 11.39 -18.07
N ILE A 166 -0.12 12.04 -17.37
CA ILE A 166 0.60 13.20 -17.90
C ILE A 166 1.61 12.82 -18.99
N GLU A 167 1.86 13.72 -19.92
CA GLU A 167 2.89 13.50 -20.94
C GLU A 167 4.30 13.64 -20.35
N LYS A 168 5.25 12.90 -20.91
CA LYS A 168 6.67 13.07 -20.58
C LYS A 168 7.12 14.45 -21.07
N GLY A 169 8.00 15.11 -20.32
CA GLY A 169 8.60 16.39 -20.72
C GLY A 169 7.76 17.63 -20.42
N MET A 170 6.70 17.54 -19.60
CA MET A 170 6.00 18.74 -19.15
C MET A 170 6.97 19.71 -18.44
N PRO A 171 6.82 21.04 -18.63
CA PRO A 171 7.76 22.06 -18.14
C PRO A 171 7.59 22.35 -16.64
N PHE A 172 7.25 21.34 -15.83
CA PHE A 172 7.01 21.47 -14.40
C PHE A 172 8.02 20.64 -13.61
N SER A 173 8.46 21.16 -12.48
CA SER A 173 9.31 20.40 -11.56
C SER A 173 8.56 19.20 -10.98
N ASN A 174 9.31 18.21 -10.48
CA ASN A 174 8.75 17.03 -9.82
C ASN A 174 7.79 17.40 -8.68
N SER A 175 8.13 18.40 -7.85
CA SER A 175 7.25 18.85 -6.76
C SER A 175 5.96 19.47 -7.29
N GLN A 176 6.03 20.30 -8.33
CA GLN A 176 4.86 20.91 -8.94
C GLN A 176 3.91 19.86 -9.53
N ILE A 177 4.45 18.88 -10.26
CA ILE A 177 3.68 17.77 -10.81
C ILE A 177 2.92 17.05 -9.71
N ARG A 178 3.63 16.65 -8.65
CA ARG A 178 3.01 15.93 -7.52
C ARG A 178 1.86 16.73 -6.91
N THR A 179 2.08 18.01 -6.60
CA THR A 179 1.05 18.92 -6.08
C THR A 179 -0.16 19.04 -7.01
N ALA A 180 0.05 19.17 -8.32
CA ALA A 180 -1.04 19.21 -9.29
C ALA A 180 -1.86 17.92 -9.31
N ILE A 181 -1.21 16.76 -9.23
CA ILE A 181 -1.91 15.47 -9.19
C ILE A 181 -2.81 15.36 -7.94
N GLU A 182 -2.33 15.76 -6.76
CA GLU A 182 -3.14 15.71 -5.52
C GLU A 182 -4.33 16.67 -5.58
N ARG A 183 -4.14 17.83 -6.21
CA ARG A 183 -5.24 18.77 -6.46
C ARG A 183 -6.25 18.18 -7.45
N ALA A 184 -5.77 17.57 -8.52
CA ALA A 184 -6.60 16.97 -9.57
C ALA A 184 -7.43 15.80 -9.02
N GLU A 185 -6.84 14.93 -8.21
CA GLU A 185 -7.55 13.81 -7.58
C GLU A 185 -8.70 14.29 -6.70
N ARG A 186 -8.44 15.24 -5.79
CA ARG A 186 -9.48 15.80 -4.91
C ARG A 186 -10.64 16.40 -5.71
N ASN A 187 -10.33 17.10 -6.79
CA ASN A 187 -11.32 17.66 -7.70
C ASN A 187 -12.11 16.56 -8.43
N ALA A 188 -11.45 15.54 -8.96
CA ALA A 188 -12.12 14.43 -9.61
C ALA A 188 -13.05 13.67 -8.66
N ILE A 189 -12.61 13.37 -7.43
CA ILE A 189 -13.42 12.69 -6.41
C ILE A 189 -14.65 13.53 -6.05
N SER A 190 -14.52 14.84 -5.86
CA SER A 190 -15.66 15.69 -5.48
C SER A 190 -16.72 15.79 -6.58
N GLN A 191 -16.30 15.74 -7.86
CA GLN A 191 -17.23 15.74 -8.99
C GLN A 191 -17.91 14.38 -9.20
N LEU A 192 -17.12 13.31 -9.15
CA LEU A 192 -17.53 11.96 -9.52
C LEU A 192 -18.19 11.18 -8.38
N LEU A 193 -17.90 11.53 -7.12
CA LEU A 193 -18.38 10.82 -5.92
C LEU A 193 -18.24 9.28 -6.04
N PRO A 194 -17.03 8.76 -6.31
CA PRO A 194 -16.81 7.31 -6.46
C PRO A 194 -17.09 6.56 -5.15
N ARG A 195 -17.92 5.52 -5.25
CA ARG A 195 -18.49 4.78 -4.11
C ARG A 195 -17.48 4.34 -3.04
N CYS A 196 -16.30 3.89 -3.46
CA CYS A 196 -15.30 3.22 -2.62
C CYS A 196 -14.15 4.12 -2.16
N ASN A 197 -14.21 5.42 -2.43
CA ASN A 197 -13.35 6.40 -1.77
C ASN A 197 -13.91 6.71 -0.37
N ALA A 198 -13.08 6.77 0.68
CA ALA A 198 -13.58 6.88 2.04
C ALA A 198 -14.39 8.16 2.34
N HIS A 199 -14.14 9.29 1.65
CA HIS A 199 -14.86 10.56 1.89
C HIS A 199 -16.22 10.64 1.22
N VAL A 200 -16.53 9.67 0.36
CA VAL A 200 -17.83 9.63 -0.28
C VAL A 200 -18.80 9.02 0.72
N GLN A 201 -19.77 9.81 1.16
CA GLN A 201 -20.83 9.34 2.05
C GLN A 201 -21.53 8.13 1.42
N HIS A 202 -21.80 7.12 2.24
CA HIS A 202 -22.52 5.94 1.80
C HIS A 202 -23.88 6.35 1.18
N GLY A 203 -24.18 5.84 -0.02
CA GLY A 203 -25.40 6.18 -0.77
C GLY A 203 -25.30 7.45 -1.65
N ALA A 204 -24.27 8.28 -1.51
CA ALA A 204 -24.09 9.50 -2.32
C ALA A 204 -23.39 9.25 -3.67
N ALA A 205 -23.06 7.99 -3.98
CA ALA A 205 -22.24 7.65 -5.13
C ALA A 205 -22.97 7.91 -6.45
N LYS A 206 -22.28 8.55 -7.40
CA LYS A 206 -22.80 8.71 -8.76
C LYS A 206 -22.36 7.54 -9.61
N ASN A 207 -23.29 7.00 -10.39
CA ASN A 207 -22.96 5.98 -11.38
C ASN A 207 -22.50 6.63 -12.69
N MET A 208 -21.20 6.86 -12.81
CA MET A 208 -20.58 7.46 -13.99
C MET A 208 -20.02 6.39 -14.92
N ASN A 209 -20.36 6.44 -16.20
CA ASN A 209 -19.78 5.54 -17.20
C ASN A 209 -18.30 5.89 -17.46
N ARG A 210 -17.61 5.02 -18.20
CA ARG A 210 -16.16 5.13 -18.44
C ARG A 210 -15.77 6.38 -19.25
N VAL A 211 -16.57 6.75 -20.24
CA VAL A 211 -16.27 7.89 -21.13
C VAL A 211 -16.35 9.20 -20.35
N ASP A 212 -17.44 9.38 -19.59
CA ASP A 212 -17.62 10.59 -18.79
C ASP A 212 -16.59 10.66 -17.65
N THR A 213 -16.26 9.51 -17.06
CA THR A 213 -15.19 9.42 -16.05
C THR A 213 -13.86 9.89 -16.64
N ALA A 214 -13.47 9.36 -17.81
CA ALA A 214 -12.23 9.73 -18.49
C ALA A 214 -12.16 11.24 -18.77
N GLN A 215 -13.27 11.83 -19.21
CA GLN A 215 -13.37 13.26 -19.45
C GLN A 215 -13.13 14.08 -18.17
N VAL A 216 -13.78 13.71 -17.06
CA VAL A 216 -13.60 14.41 -15.78
C VAL A 216 -12.17 14.27 -15.26
N LEU A 217 -11.56 13.08 -15.35
CA LEU A 217 -10.16 12.88 -14.96
C LEU A 217 -9.22 13.80 -15.76
N ASN A 218 -9.43 13.89 -17.08
CA ASN A 218 -8.62 14.76 -17.94
C ASN A 218 -8.81 16.24 -17.60
N GLN A 219 -10.05 16.69 -17.44
CA GLN A 219 -10.37 18.07 -17.08
C GLN A 219 -9.78 18.47 -15.72
N ALA A 220 -9.82 17.57 -14.74
CA ALA A 220 -9.25 17.79 -13.42
C ALA A 220 -7.73 17.95 -13.47
N LEU A 221 -7.04 17.11 -14.26
CA LEU A 221 -5.60 17.23 -14.52
C LEU A 221 -5.28 18.56 -15.21
N GLU A 222 -5.92 18.86 -16.34
CA GLU A 222 -5.66 20.08 -17.10
C GLU A 222 -5.87 21.33 -16.25
N SER A 223 -6.97 21.41 -15.51
CA SER A 223 -7.28 22.56 -14.65
C SER A 223 -6.22 22.74 -13.56
N SER A 224 -5.73 21.64 -12.98
CA SER A 224 -4.71 21.68 -11.93
C SER A 224 -3.35 22.16 -12.44
N PHE A 225 -2.96 21.76 -13.66
CA PHE A 225 -1.71 22.22 -14.29
C PHE A 225 -1.81 23.65 -14.83
N ARG A 226 -2.95 24.07 -15.37
CA ARG A 226 -3.18 25.47 -15.78
C ARG A 226 -3.02 26.42 -14.60
N HIS A 227 -3.54 26.05 -13.43
CA HIS A 227 -3.41 26.86 -12.22
C HIS A 227 -1.93 27.05 -11.80
N LEU A 228 -1.09 26.01 -11.92
CA LEU A 228 0.35 26.13 -11.66
C LEU A 228 1.07 27.05 -12.64
N GLY A 229 0.62 27.13 -13.90
CA GLY A 229 1.20 28.04 -14.90
C GLY A 229 0.81 29.51 -14.70
N GLN A 230 -0.25 29.78 -13.94
CA GLN A 230 -0.73 31.12 -13.60
C GLN A 230 -0.19 31.63 -12.27
N GLU A 231 0.25 30.74 -11.37
CA GLU A 231 1.00 31.10 -10.17
C GLU A 231 2.41 31.57 -10.56
N THR A 232 2.58 32.89 -10.78
CA THR A 232 3.89 33.55 -10.87
C THR A 232 4.73 33.15 -9.65
N PRO A 233 6.08 32.96 -9.75
CA PRO A 233 6.87 32.53 -8.61
C PRO A 233 6.89 33.63 -7.54
N LEU A 234 5.94 33.58 -6.60
CA LEU A 234 6.02 34.35 -5.38
C LEU A 234 7.16 33.74 -4.57
N VAL A 235 8.22 34.54 -4.43
CA VAL A 235 9.28 34.38 -3.44
C VAL A 235 8.63 33.85 -2.16
N ARG A 236 9.08 32.69 -1.68
CA ARG A 236 8.68 32.10 -0.39
C ARG A 236 8.96 33.10 0.72
N GLN A 237 8.01 33.98 1.02
CA GLN A 237 7.93 34.61 2.33
C GLN A 237 7.41 33.55 3.30
N LYS A 238 8.21 33.26 4.32
CA LYS A 238 7.74 32.50 5.49
C LYS A 238 6.68 33.36 6.18
N MET A 239 5.42 33.18 5.81
CA MET A 239 4.32 33.64 6.64
C MET A 239 4.21 32.71 7.85
N HIS A 240 4.59 33.24 9.01
CA HIS A 240 4.17 32.72 10.29
C HIS A 240 2.66 33.01 10.38
N VAL A 241 1.83 31.97 10.19
CA VAL A 241 0.39 32.07 10.45
C VAL A 241 0.18 31.54 11.86
N ASP A 242 -0.08 32.46 12.80
CA ASP A 242 -0.65 32.11 14.09
C ASP A 242 -2.07 31.60 13.85
N LEU A 243 -2.23 30.28 13.83
CA LEU A 243 -3.52 29.62 13.90
C LEU A 243 -3.92 29.54 15.37
N GLN A 244 -4.88 30.38 15.77
CA GLN A 244 -5.60 30.15 17.02
C GLN A 244 -6.40 28.85 16.94
N PRO A 245 -6.50 28.10 18.06
CA PRO A 245 -7.21 26.83 18.09
C PRO A 245 -8.72 27.10 18.07
N LYS A 246 -9.40 26.64 17.01
CA LYS A 246 -10.85 26.49 17.01
C LYS A 246 -11.20 25.13 17.63
N ALA A 247 -12.15 25.17 18.54
CA ALA A 247 -12.61 24.08 19.37
C ALA A 247 -13.28 22.95 18.57
N ASP A 248 -12.90 21.72 18.92
CA ASP A 248 -13.71 20.52 19.13
C ASP A 248 -14.94 20.35 18.22
N ASP A 249 -14.73 19.68 17.06
CA ASP A 249 -15.69 18.78 16.39
C ASP A 249 -15.14 18.14 15.07
N GLU A 250 -13.86 18.32 14.73
CA GLU A 250 -13.23 17.71 13.53
C GLU A 250 -12.56 16.33 13.77
N ALA A 251 -13.08 15.52 14.68
CA ALA A 251 -12.50 14.23 15.02
C ALA A 251 -13.14 13.04 14.27
N ASP A 252 -13.21 13.06 12.93
CA ASP A 252 -13.32 11.78 12.15
C ASP A 252 -13.20 11.88 10.61
N LEU A 253 -12.87 13.04 10.05
CA LEU A 253 -12.72 13.22 8.59
C LEU A 253 -11.26 13.00 8.15
N GLN A 254 -10.66 11.87 8.54
CA GLN A 254 -9.35 11.50 8.03
C GLN A 254 -9.46 11.01 6.59
N ALA A 255 -8.74 11.70 5.72
CA ALA A 255 -8.73 11.41 4.31
C ALA A 255 -8.00 10.08 3.99
N ASP A 256 -8.52 9.20 3.12
CA ASP A 256 -7.84 8.00 2.60
C ASP A 256 -6.48 8.36 1.93
N ASP A 257 -6.34 9.61 1.46
CA ASP A 257 -5.14 10.13 0.80
C ASP A 257 -4.70 11.54 1.26
N ALA A 258 -5.45 12.22 2.14
CA ALA A 258 -5.10 13.59 2.58
C ALA A 258 -4.39 13.69 3.94
N GLU A 259 -4.11 12.58 4.65
CA GLU A 259 -3.10 12.64 5.72
C GLU A 259 -2.33 11.33 5.93
N LEU A 260 -1.00 11.43 5.75
CA LEU A 260 0.06 10.44 5.99
C LEU A 260 0.09 9.24 5.04
N MET A 261 1.07 9.24 4.13
CA MET A 261 1.64 8.04 3.50
C MET A 261 1.51 6.83 4.44
N THR A 262 0.99 5.70 3.93
CA THR A 262 0.96 4.43 4.65
C THR A 262 2.33 4.11 5.23
N ALA A 263 2.40 3.25 6.23
CA ALA A 263 3.69 2.87 6.80
C ALA A 263 4.61 2.27 5.71
N GLN A 264 4.02 1.50 4.79
CA GLN A 264 4.72 0.97 3.62
C GLN A 264 5.24 2.07 2.69
N GLU A 265 4.41 3.06 2.33
CA GLU A 265 4.84 4.15 1.44
C GLU A 265 5.92 5.01 2.09
N THR A 266 5.83 5.24 3.40
CA THR A 266 6.85 5.97 4.16
C THR A 266 8.17 5.21 4.14
N PHE A 267 8.14 3.90 4.38
CA PHE A 267 9.31 3.04 4.29
C PHE A 267 9.89 3.03 2.87
N ASN A 268 9.06 2.81 1.84
CA ASN A 268 9.49 2.80 0.44
C ASN A 268 10.04 4.16 -0.02
N LEU A 269 9.49 5.27 0.50
CA LEU A 269 10.04 6.61 0.28
C LEU A 269 11.48 6.70 0.79
N SER A 270 11.78 6.11 1.94
CA SER A 270 13.15 6.11 2.48
C SER A 270 14.15 5.43 1.53
N LEU A 271 13.70 4.45 0.74
CA LEU A 271 14.51 3.68 -0.21
C LEU A 271 14.70 4.37 -1.57
N SER A 272 13.91 5.40 -1.88
CA SER A 272 13.72 5.93 -3.24
C SER A 272 14.99 6.39 -3.99
N ASN A 273 16.10 6.61 -3.29
CA ASN A 273 17.40 6.96 -3.88
C ASN A 273 18.34 5.74 -4.09
N SER A 274 17.83 4.50 -3.96
CA SER A 274 18.64 3.28 -4.09
C SER A 274 17.84 2.14 -4.72
N ALA A 275 17.99 1.94 -6.04
CA ALA A 275 17.34 0.84 -6.75
C ALA A 275 17.68 -0.54 -6.16
N ASN A 276 18.92 -0.75 -5.75
CA ASN A 276 19.36 -2.00 -5.11
C ASN A 276 18.69 -2.23 -3.75
N ALA A 277 18.40 -1.16 -3.00
CA ALA A 277 17.69 -1.27 -1.72
C ALA A 277 16.21 -1.61 -1.94
N VAL A 278 15.58 -1.01 -2.95
CA VAL A 278 14.21 -1.37 -3.36
C VAL A 278 14.14 -2.84 -3.75
N GLN A 279 15.04 -3.30 -4.62
CA GLN A 279 15.12 -4.70 -5.04
C GLN A 279 15.29 -5.65 -3.85
N ALA A 280 16.22 -5.36 -2.92
CA ALA A 280 16.44 -6.21 -1.75
C ALA A 280 15.18 -6.36 -0.88
N ILE A 281 14.41 -5.28 -0.71
CA ILE A 281 13.15 -5.31 0.05
C ILE A 281 12.07 -6.07 -0.72
N ASP A 282 11.97 -5.89 -2.04
CA ASP A 282 11.00 -6.63 -2.86
C ASP A 282 11.27 -8.14 -2.80
N GLU A 283 12.54 -8.56 -2.81
CA GLU A 283 12.93 -9.96 -2.63
C GLU A 283 12.57 -10.50 -1.24
N VAL A 284 12.76 -9.70 -0.18
CA VAL A 284 12.34 -10.04 1.19
C VAL A 284 10.83 -10.22 1.25
N VAL A 285 10.05 -9.23 0.79
CA VAL A 285 8.58 -9.28 0.79
C VAL A 285 8.08 -10.49 0.02
N SER A 286 8.63 -10.75 -1.17
CA SER A 286 8.24 -11.89 -2.00
C SER A 286 8.49 -13.23 -1.29
N SER A 287 9.60 -13.35 -0.55
CA SER A 287 9.95 -14.57 0.17
C SER A 287 9.03 -14.83 1.37
N PHE A 288 8.72 -13.78 2.14
CA PHE A 288 7.80 -13.90 3.29
C PHE A 288 6.33 -14.07 2.87
N ASP A 289 5.97 -13.67 1.66
CA ASP A 289 4.64 -13.97 1.11
C ASP A 289 4.43 -15.48 0.85
N GLN A 290 5.48 -16.30 0.82
CA GLN A 290 5.41 -17.77 0.69
C GLN A 290 5.46 -18.50 2.03
N ILE A 291 5.44 -17.74 3.13
CA ILE A 291 5.50 -18.27 4.48
C ILE A 291 4.13 -18.13 5.13
N ASP A 292 3.63 -19.23 5.70
CA ASP A 292 2.29 -19.28 6.28
C ASP A 292 2.23 -18.61 7.65
N ASP A 293 3.26 -18.82 8.46
CA ASP A 293 3.32 -18.41 9.86
C ASP A 293 4.03 -17.07 10.07
N ALA A 294 4.58 -16.44 9.03
CA ALA A 294 5.33 -15.19 9.12
C ALA A 294 5.00 -14.23 7.99
N TYR A 295 5.03 -12.93 8.28
CA TYR A 295 4.63 -11.88 7.33
C TYR A 295 5.35 -10.56 7.57
N VAL A 296 5.33 -9.71 6.55
CA VAL A 296 5.87 -8.35 6.59
C VAL A 296 4.83 -7.40 7.19
N TRP A 297 5.26 -6.55 8.12
CA TRP A 297 4.47 -5.48 8.70
C TRP A 297 5.26 -4.17 8.68
N TYR A 298 4.66 -3.10 8.18
CA TYR A 298 5.29 -1.78 8.19
C TYR A 298 4.79 -0.97 9.39
N THR A 299 5.68 -0.19 10.02
CA THR A 299 5.27 0.78 11.05
C THR A 299 5.74 2.19 10.71
N LYS A 300 5.09 3.21 11.30
CA LYS A 300 5.47 4.62 11.12
C LYS A 300 6.60 5.08 12.05
N THR A 301 7.25 4.18 12.78
CA THR A 301 8.32 4.56 13.74
C THR A 301 9.59 5.03 13.02
N LYS A 302 10.29 6.07 13.55
CA LYS A 302 11.61 6.55 13.08
C LYS A 302 11.77 6.68 11.54
N LYS A 303 10.80 7.30 10.85
CA LYS A 303 10.71 7.45 9.37
C LYS A 303 10.28 6.19 8.59
N GLY A 304 9.68 5.23 9.26
CA GLY A 304 9.23 3.97 8.67
C GLY A 304 10.21 2.83 8.96
N ASP A 305 9.71 1.72 9.50
CA ASP A 305 10.47 0.45 9.58
C ASP A 305 9.67 -0.67 8.90
N LEU A 306 10.41 -1.71 8.48
CA LEU A 306 9.84 -2.97 8.02
C LEU A 306 10.09 -4.00 9.11
N ARG A 307 9.04 -4.67 9.57
CA ARG A 307 9.12 -5.73 10.56
C ARG A 307 8.74 -7.06 9.94
N ILE A 308 9.45 -8.10 10.34
CA ILE A 308 9.03 -9.47 10.12
C ILE A 308 8.40 -9.96 11.42
N ARG A 309 7.17 -10.46 11.35
CA ARG A 309 6.50 -11.11 12.49
C ARG A 309 6.22 -12.56 12.19
N SER A 310 6.31 -13.40 13.21
CA SER A 310 5.93 -14.80 13.15
C SER A 310 4.90 -15.13 14.22
N SER A 311 3.99 -16.03 13.89
CA SER A 311 2.96 -16.58 14.76
C SER A 311 3.27 -18.00 15.25
N ALA A 312 4.46 -18.53 14.91
CA ALA A 312 4.95 -19.82 15.38
C ALA A 312 5.62 -19.75 16.77
N GLY A 313 5.98 -18.55 17.22
CA GLY A 313 6.64 -18.34 18.50
C GLY A 313 5.75 -18.56 19.74
N ARG A 314 6.25 -18.14 20.90
CA ARG A 314 5.59 -18.31 22.22
C ARG A 314 4.43 -17.37 22.39
N ARG A 315 4.56 -16.15 21.87
CA ARG A 315 3.49 -15.15 21.92
C ARG A 315 2.57 -15.33 20.74
N ARG A 316 1.40 -14.69 20.80
CA ARG A 316 0.46 -14.62 19.68
C ARG A 316 1.17 -14.20 18.38
N PHE A 317 2.10 -13.26 18.51
CA PHE A 317 3.02 -12.86 17.44
C PHE A 317 4.35 -12.37 18.04
N ASP A 318 5.45 -12.93 17.56
CA ASP A 318 6.80 -12.52 17.93
C ASP A 318 7.43 -11.70 16.80
N ASN A 319 8.14 -10.64 17.17
CA ASN A 319 8.99 -9.94 16.22
C ASN A 319 10.16 -10.87 15.89
N VAL A 320 10.35 -11.14 14.60
CA VAL A 320 11.48 -11.91 14.07
C VAL A 320 12.63 -10.95 13.79
N ALA A 321 12.31 -9.81 13.16
CA ALA A 321 13.27 -8.80 12.79
C ALA A 321 12.60 -7.42 12.64
N VAL A 322 13.41 -6.37 12.79
CA VAL A 322 13.05 -4.97 12.51
C VAL A 322 14.15 -4.37 11.64
N VAL A 323 13.79 -4.00 10.42
CA VAL A 323 14.69 -3.50 9.37
C VAL A 323 14.45 -2.01 9.16
N SER A 324 15.54 -1.27 9.12
CA SER A 324 15.57 0.16 8.80
C SER A 324 16.62 0.46 7.75
N TRP A 325 16.32 1.38 6.83
CA TRP A 325 17.27 1.84 5.82
C TRP A 325 18.07 3.03 6.33
N GLN A 326 19.38 3.03 6.06
CA GLN A 326 20.30 4.12 6.41
C GLN A 326 20.85 4.78 5.14
N PRO A 327 20.14 5.78 4.57
CA PRO A 327 20.48 6.35 3.25
C PRO A 327 21.92 6.87 3.16
N ARG A 328 22.41 7.53 4.23
CA ARG A 328 23.77 8.10 4.26
C ARG A 328 24.86 7.04 4.20
N LEU A 329 24.60 5.85 4.72
CA LEU A 329 25.54 4.73 4.77
C LEU A 329 25.26 3.68 3.68
N ARG A 330 24.19 3.87 2.90
CA ARG A 330 23.72 2.95 1.85
C ARG A 330 23.63 1.50 2.33
N ARG A 331 23.10 1.30 3.54
CA ARG A 331 22.98 -0.02 4.16
C ARG A 331 21.65 -0.19 4.88
N PHE A 332 21.24 -1.44 5.08
CA PHE A 332 20.20 -1.77 6.03
C PHE A 332 20.79 -2.03 7.41
N GLN A 333 20.08 -1.61 8.45
CA GLN A 333 20.30 -2.04 9.82
C GLN A 333 19.09 -2.86 10.27
N SER A 334 19.34 -4.05 10.82
CA SER A 334 18.31 -4.92 11.38
C SER A 334 18.57 -5.20 12.85
N GLU A 335 17.54 -5.10 13.67
CA GLU A 335 17.46 -5.87 14.92
C GLU A 335 16.86 -7.23 14.56
N ILE A 336 17.43 -8.35 15.01
CA ILE A 336 17.08 -9.68 14.48
C ILE A 336 17.19 -10.78 15.55
N ASN A 337 16.27 -11.75 15.49
CA ASN A 337 16.28 -12.95 16.34
C ASN A 337 17.18 -14.06 15.77
N LEU A 338 18.47 -13.75 15.62
CA LEU A 338 19.55 -14.67 15.28
C LEU A 338 20.75 -14.37 16.19
N SER A 339 21.67 -15.33 16.38
CA SER A 339 22.95 -15.04 17.02
C SER A 339 23.85 -14.17 16.13
N VAL A 340 24.88 -13.57 16.73
CA VAL A 340 25.88 -12.77 16.02
C VAL A 340 26.60 -13.64 14.99
N GLU A 341 27.02 -14.84 15.40
CA GLU A 341 27.76 -15.81 14.59
C GLU A 341 26.93 -16.21 13.36
N HIS A 342 25.68 -16.61 13.55
CA HIS A 342 24.80 -16.97 12.44
C HIS A 342 24.53 -15.81 11.48
N CYS A 343 24.42 -14.57 11.98
CA CYS A 343 24.28 -13.41 11.09
C CYS A 343 25.48 -13.23 10.17
N ILE A 344 26.70 -13.37 10.71
CA ILE A 344 27.95 -13.27 9.93
C ILE A 344 28.06 -14.43 8.94
N GLU A 345 27.76 -15.67 9.35
CA GLU A 345 27.75 -16.85 8.48
C GLU A 345 26.79 -16.71 7.29
N LEU A 346 25.62 -16.10 7.51
CA LEU A 346 24.63 -15.82 6.47
C LEU A 346 24.97 -14.58 5.62
N GLY A 347 26.09 -13.92 5.91
CA GLY A 347 26.70 -12.85 5.10
C GLY A 347 26.36 -11.43 5.53
N ALA A 348 25.91 -11.21 6.78
CA ALA A 348 25.79 -9.84 7.30
C ALA A 348 27.16 -9.14 7.28
N THR A 349 27.18 -7.86 6.91
CA THR A 349 28.42 -7.07 6.86
C THR A 349 29.02 -6.90 8.26
N THR A 350 28.16 -6.63 9.24
CA THR A 350 28.54 -6.65 10.66
C THR A 350 27.38 -7.18 11.49
N ALA A 351 27.68 -7.76 12.64
CA ALA A 351 26.71 -8.15 13.64
C ALA A 351 27.30 -7.96 15.04
N ALA A 352 26.47 -7.57 16.00
CA ALA A 352 26.85 -7.44 17.40
C ALA A 352 25.63 -7.69 18.30
N SER A 353 25.86 -8.11 19.53
CA SER A 353 24.80 -8.20 20.54
C SER A 353 24.11 -6.85 20.67
N ASN A 354 22.79 -6.89 20.79
CA ASN A 354 21.98 -5.71 21.00
C ASN A 354 22.16 -5.21 22.44
N HIS A 355 21.73 -3.98 22.69
CA HIS A 355 21.81 -3.38 24.02
C HIS A 355 20.90 -4.11 25.03
N HIS A 356 21.26 -4.04 26.30
CA HIS A 356 20.47 -4.63 27.38
C HIS A 356 19.04 -4.04 27.38
N GLY A 357 18.03 -4.92 27.40
CA GLY A 357 16.60 -4.54 27.35
C GLY A 357 16.00 -4.47 25.94
N ALA A 358 16.79 -4.65 24.88
CA ALA A 358 16.27 -4.76 23.53
C ALA A 358 15.40 -6.02 23.37
N THR A 359 14.36 -5.94 22.53
CA THR A 359 13.45 -7.08 22.28
C THR A 359 14.10 -8.18 21.44
N LEU A 360 15.09 -7.84 20.61
CA LEU A 360 15.78 -8.79 19.73
C LEU A 360 17.28 -8.81 20.07
N PRO A 361 17.90 -10.00 20.09
CA PRO A 361 19.22 -10.22 20.68
C PRO A 361 20.38 -9.62 19.88
N THR A 362 20.23 -9.44 18.56
CA THR A 362 21.34 -9.05 17.68
C THR A 362 20.98 -7.84 16.85
N ARG A 363 21.98 -6.97 16.63
CA ARG A 363 21.95 -5.89 15.66
C ARG A 363 22.92 -6.20 14.52
N ALA A 364 22.39 -6.39 13.32
CA ALA A 364 23.15 -6.68 12.11
C ALA A 364 23.06 -5.52 11.09
N SER A 365 24.07 -5.39 10.25
CA SER A 365 24.04 -4.45 9.11
C SER A 365 24.38 -5.13 7.79
N PHE A 366 23.82 -4.59 6.71
CA PHE A 366 23.88 -5.16 5.36
C PHE A 366 24.17 -4.04 4.36
N ASP A 367 25.41 -3.94 3.91
CA ASP A 367 25.85 -2.93 2.95
C ASP A 367 25.35 -3.25 1.54
N ILE A 368 24.69 -2.30 0.90
CA ILE A 368 24.05 -2.48 -0.41
C ILE A 368 24.93 -1.85 -1.49
N PRO A 369 25.24 -2.56 -2.60
CA PRO A 369 24.60 -3.80 -3.08
C PRO A 369 25.22 -5.13 -2.61
N VAL A 370 26.35 -5.09 -1.90
CA VAL A 370 27.18 -6.29 -1.62
C VAL A 370 26.40 -7.38 -0.86
N ALA A 371 25.50 -6.97 0.03
CA ALA A 371 24.79 -7.84 0.96
C ALA A 371 23.27 -7.96 0.70
N ASN A 372 22.80 -7.70 -0.54
CA ASN A 372 21.36 -7.82 -0.88
C ASN A 372 20.78 -9.19 -0.46
N GLU A 373 21.44 -10.27 -0.89
CA GLU A 373 21.01 -11.64 -0.62
C GLU A 373 21.19 -12.04 0.85
N ALA A 374 22.16 -11.44 1.54
CA ALA A 374 22.42 -11.71 2.95
C ALA A 374 21.30 -11.19 3.86
N LEU A 375 20.72 -10.02 3.55
CA LEU A 375 19.56 -9.51 4.29
C LEU A 375 18.43 -10.54 4.26
N LYS A 376 18.05 -11.01 3.07
CA LYS A 376 17.00 -12.02 2.90
C LYS A 376 17.30 -13.32 3.66
N ARG A 377 18.51 -13.87 3.51
CA ARG A 377 18.92 -15.11 4.19
C ARG A 377 18.88 -14.99 5.71
N CYS A 378 19.37 -13.88 6.27
CA CYS A 378 19.30 -13.63 7.72
C CYS A 378 17.84 -13.56 8.20
N LEU A 379 16.97 -12.81 7.51
CA LEU A 379 15.57 -12.68 7.93
C LEU A 379 14.83 -14.03 7.89
N LEU A 380 15.05 -14.85 6.86
CA LEU A 380 14.50 -16.19 6.76
C LEU A 380 15.04 -17.11 7.87
N GLY A 381 16.35 -17.09 8.12
CA GLY A 381 16.97 -17.85 9.20
C GLY A 381 16.42 -17.49 10.58
N ALA A 382 16.12 -16.20 10.82
CA ALA A 382 15.50 -15.74 12.05
C ALA A 382 14.07 -16.29 12.22
N ALA A 383 13.29 -16.36 11.14
CA ALA A 383 11.95 -16.94 11.16
C ALA A 383 12.01 -18.44 11.46
N ASP A 384 12.95 -19.17 10.83
CA ASP A 384 13.22 -20.58 11.11
C ASP A 384 13.65 -20.83 12.56
N GLN A 385 14.49 -19.96 13.12
CA GLN A 385 14.91 -20.06 14.52
C GLN A 385 13.72 -19.95 15.48
N ILE A 386 12.75 -19.07 15.18
CA ILE A 386 11.53 -18.96 15.99
C ILE A 386 10.72 -20.26 15.95
N ARG A 387 10.59 -20.91 14.78
CA ARG A 387 9.88 -22.20 14.66
C ARG A 387 10.53 -23.33 15.44
N ARG A 388 11.86 -23.32 15.54
CA ARG A 388 12.64 -24.34 16.25
C ARG A 388 12.69 -24.10 17.76
N THR A 389 12.38 -22.89 18.21
CA THR A 389 12.37 -22.57 19.64
C THR A 389 11.07 -23.10 20.25
N PRO A 390 11.12 -24.13 21.12
CA PRO A 390 9.93 -24.74 21.67
C PRO A 390 9.09 -23.73 22.46
N LYS A 391 7.77 -23.88 22.31
CA LYS A 391 6.75 -23.05 22.97
C LYS A 391 6.86 -23.07 24.48
#